data_AF-A0A067NYY0-F1
#
_entry.id   AF-A0A067NYY0-F1
#
_cell.length_a   1.000
_cell.length_b   1.000
_cell.length_c   1.000
_cell.angle_alpha   90.00
_cell.angle_beta   90.00
_cell.angle_gamma   90.00
#
_symmetry.space_group_name_H-M   'P 1'
#
loop_
_entity.id
_entity.type
_entity.pdbx_description
1 polymer ?
#
loop_
_entity_poly.entity_id
_entity_poly.type
_entity_poly.pdbx_seq_one_letter_code
_entity_poly.pdbx_strand_id
1 'polypeptide(L)'
;MGYLKWSELTRLMADPDHGIQEQAFNILRNIAENEPGIELIFHELDAEMLLQSLTACMSSPDPTMEDVILQAVCTLGNLFNGSESHQRMIVSHPMLLNSLRSCLAHDKVEIRRPAASCILSIVRSSSLGPSRSDIVEAGIVSTLRHICEWSGAVAVSPGGRSSTHHAVIEDDKEVVDLARQALQCLEHVGSLNIL
;
A
#
# COMPACT_ATOMS: atom_id res chain seq x y z
N MET A 1 -12.10 -33.77 8.63
CA MET A 1 -11.26 -32.56 8.62
C MET A 1 -11.77 -31.65 7.53
N GLY A 2 -12.24 -30.46 7.87
CA GLY A 2 -12.64 -29.47 6.88
C GLY A 2 -11.41 -28.71 6.42
N TYR A 3 -11.17 -28.67 5.11
CA TYR A 3 -10.17 -27.78 4.53
C TYR A 3 -10.71 -26.34 4.60
N LEU A 4 -9.82 -25.36 4.85
CA LEU A 4 -10.17 -23.95 4.75
C LEU A 4 -10.63 -23.66 3.31
N LYS A 5 -11.83 -23.12 3.15
CA LYS A 5 -12.38 -22.73 1.85
C LYS A 5 -12.24 -21.22 1.66
N TRP A 6 -12.24 -20.76 0.42
CA TRP A 6 -12.23 -19.32 0.10
C TRP A 6 -13.36 -18.55 0.77
N SER A 7 -14.58 -19.11 0.81
CA SER A 7 -15.70 -18.50 1.53
C SER A 7 -15.44 -18.31 3.03
N GLU A 8 -14.65 -19.21 3.64
CA GLU A 8 -14.26 -19.08 5.04
C GLU A 8 -13.15 -18.05 5.20
N LEU A 9 -12.16 -18.01 4.28
CA LEU A 9 -11.13 -16.97 4.28
C LEU A 9 -11.76 -15.56 4.15
N THR A 10 -12.75 -15.40 3.27
CA THR A 10 -13.55 -14.16 3.15
C THR A 10 -14.22 -13.78 4.47
N ARG A 11 -14.79 -14.76 5.19
CA ARG A 11 -15.39 -14.51 6.50
C ARG A 11 -14.35 -14.05 7.52
N LEU A 12 -13.16 -14.66 7.52
CA LEU A 12 -12.08 -14.34 8.45
C LEU A 12 -11.47 -12.94 8.19
N MET A 13 -11.49 -12.46 6.94
CA MET A 13 -11.09 -11.07 6.62
C MET A 13 -12.00 -10.01 7.25
N ALA A 14 -13.20 -10.39 7.71
CA ALA A 14 -14.15 -9.53 8.39
C ALA A 14 -14.41 -9.99 9.83
N ASP A 15 -13.51 -10.80 10.40
CA ASP A 15 -13.66 -11.29 11.77
C ASP A 15 -13.51 -10.12 12.76
N PRO A 16 -14.35 -10.04 13.81
CA PRO A 16 -14.25 -8.99 14.81
C PRO A 16 -12.97 -9.09 15.66
N ASP A 17 -12.29 -10.24 15.68
CA ASP A 17 -10.98 -10.37 16.32
C ASP A 17 -9.88 -9.93 15.34
N HIS A 18 -9.19 -8.82 15.66
CA HIS A 18 -8.13 -8.27 14.81
C HIS A 18 -6.96 -9.23 14.61
N GLY A 19 -6.68 -10.14 15.55
CA GLY A 19 -5.64 -11.16 15.38
C GLY A 19 -6.05 -12.22 14.36
N ILE A 20 -7.33 -12.59 14.31
CA ILE A 20 -7.85 -13.49 13.27
C ILE A 20 -7.83 -12.79 11.91
N GLN A 21 -8.27 -11.53 11.89
CA GLN A 21 -8.30 -10.72 10.66
C GLN A 21 -6.91 -10.50 10.08
N GLU A 22 -5.92 -10.15 10.91
CA GLU A 22 -4.51 -10.00 10.54
C GLU A 22 -3.98 -11.28 9.89
N GLN A 23 -4.21 -12.44 10.53
CA GLN A 23 -3.79 -13.72 10.01
C GLN A 23 -4.47 -14.07 8.68
N ALA A 24 -5.73 -13.69 8.48
CA ALA A 24 -6.43 -13.87 7.21
C ALA A 24 -5.77 -13.07 6.07
N PHE A 25 -5.44 -11.80 6.31
CA PHE A 25 -4.72 -10.98 5.33
C PHE A 25 -3.28 -11.47 5.12
N ASN A 26 -2.61 -11.95 6.16
CA ASN A 26 -1.28 -12.54 6.03
C ASN A 26 -1.30 -13.79 5.12
N ILE A 27 -2.34 -14.63 5.23
CA ILE A 27 -2.54 -15.76 4.29
C ILE A 27 -2.71 -15.26 2.85
N LEU A 28 -3.56 -14.25 2.62
CA LEU A 28 -3.75 -13.68 1.28
C LEU A 28 -2.46 -13.09 0.72
N ARG A 29 -1.72 -12.33 1.53
CA ARG A 29 -0.42 -11.78 1.16
C ARG A 29 0.55 -12.87 0.69
N ASN A 30 0.64 -13.97 1.43
CA ASN A 30 1.53 -15.09 1.09
C ASN A 30 1.07 -15.80 -0.19
N ILE A 31 -0.24 -15.97 -0.40
CA ILE A 31 -0.73 -16.51 -1.68
C ILE A 31 -0.37 -15.55 -2.82
N ALA A 32 -0.49 -14.25 -2.61
CA ALA A 32 -0.17 -13.23 -3.61
C ALA A 32 1.34 -13.02 -3.85
N GLU A 33 2.24 -13.85 -3.30
CA GLU A 33 3.69 -13.66 -3.45
C GLU A 33 4.20 -13.82 -4.89
N ASN A 34 3.41 -14.42 -5.77
CA ASN A 34 3.75 -14.68 -7.17
C ASN A 34 2.51 -14.57 -8.09
N GLU A 35 2.75 -14.41 -9.39
CA GLU A 35 1.69 -14.24 -10.39
C GLU A 35 0.60 -15.33 -10.36
N PRO A 36 0.92 -16.65 -10.35
CA PRO A 36 -0.11 -17.69 -10.26
C PRO A 36 -1.01 -17.57 -9.02
N GLY A 37 -0.44 -17.18 -7.88
CA GLY A 37 -1.21 -16.98 -6.65
C GLY A 37 -2.08 -15.74 -6.70
N ILE A 38 -1.63 -14.66 -7.35
CA ILE A 38 -2.46 -13.47 -7.61
C ILE A 38 -3.64 -13.84 -8.51
N GLU A 39 -3.41 -14.56 -9.61
CA GLU A 39 -4.46 -15.06 -10.50
C GLU A 39 -5.47 -15.94 -9.74
N LEU A 40 -5.00 -16.81 -8.85
CA LEU A 40 -5.86 -17.64 -8.02
C LEU A 40 -6.76 -16.81 -7.09
N ILE A 41 -6.23 -15.75 -6.47
CA ILE A 41 -7.02 -14.86 -5.59
C ILE A 41 -8.14 -14.18 -6.39
N PHE A 42 -7.83 -13.61 -7.56
CA PHE A 42 -8.83 -12.95 -8.40
C PHE A 42 -9.82 -13.93 -9.06
N HIS A 43 -9.44 -15.20 -9.21
CA HIS A 43 -10.35 -16.25 -9.67
C HIS A 43 -11.36 -16.67 -8.60
N GLU A 44 -10.92 -16.77 -7.34
CA GLU A 44 -11.69 -17.37 -6.25
C GLU A 44 -12.44 -16.35 -5.38
N LEU A 45 -11.94 -15.11 -5.32
CA LEU A 45 -12.57 -14.01 -4.59
C LEU A 45 -13.20 -13.00 -5.54
N ASP A 46 -14.36 -12.48 -5.13
CA ASP A 46 -14.93 -11.32 -5.78
C ASP A 46 -14.00 -10.10 -5.60
N ALA A 47 -13.60 -9.50 -6.71
CA ALA A 47 -12.60 -8.43 -6.73
C ALA A 47 -13.09 -7.18 -5.98
N GLU A 48 -14.38 -6.81 -6.13
CA GLU A 48 -14.97 -5.66 -5.45
C GLU A 48 -14.94 -5.87 -3.93
N MET A 49 -15.39 -7.03 -3.46
CA MET A 49 -15.36 -7.39 -2.04
C MET A 49 -13.93 -7.38 -1.46
N LEU A 50 -12.97 -7.94 -2.19
CA LEU A 50 -11.55 -7.96 -1.78
C LEU A 50 -11.01 -6.53 -1.64
N LEU A 51 -11.22 -5.68 -2.65
CA LEU A 51 -10.73 -4.31 -2.66
C LEU A 51 -11.44 -3.43 -1.62
N GLN A 52 -12.75 -3.63 -1.43
CA GLN A 52 -13.51 -2.98 -0.36
C GLN A 52 -12.95 -3.36 1.02
N SER A 53 -12.66 -4.64 1.26
CA SER A 53 -12.11 -5.13 2.53
C SER A 53 -10.72 -4.57 2.81
N LEU A 54 -9.82 -4.60 1.81
CA LEU A 54 -8.46 -4.05 1.92
C LEU A 54 -8.50 -2.55 2.24
N THR A 55 -9.27 -1.78 1.48
CA THR A 55 -9.35 -0.31 1.66
C THR A 55 -10.03 0.10 2.96
N ALA A 56 -11.03 -0.64 3.42
CA ALA A 56 -11.66 -0.41 4.72
C ALA A 56 -10.67 -0.61 5.87
N CYS A 57 -9.87 -1.69 5.83
CA CYS A 57 -8.84 -1.95 6.85
C CYS A 57 -7.76 -0.88 6.83
N MET A 58 -7.21 -0.57 5.65
CA MET A 58 -6.14 0.43 5.47
C MET A 58 -6.52 1.84 5.94
N SER A 59 -7.80 2.19 5.91
CA SER A 59 -8.32 3.49 6.34
C SER A 59 -8.85 3.48 7.78
N SER A 60 -8.67 2.38 8.52
CA SER A 60 -9.21 2.27 9.87
C SER A 60 -8.54 3.30 10.81
N PRO A 61 -9.32 4.09 11.57
CA PRO A 61 -8.78 4.97 12.61
C PRO A 61 -8.48 4.23 13.92
N ASP A 62 -8.80 2.93 14.02
CA ASP A 62 -8.60 2.15 15.24
C ASP A 62 -7.11 1.83 15.44
N PRO A 63 -6.46 2.33 16.51
CA PRO A 63 -5.04 2.10 16.76
C PRO A 63 -4.71 0.64 17.08
N THR A 64 -5.70 -0.21 17.34
CA THR A 64 -5.49 -1.65 17.55
C THR A 64 -5.44 -2.46 16.26
N MET A 65 -5.67 -1.82 15.11
CA MET A 65 -5.67 -2.47 13.79
C MET A 65 -4.34 -2.33 13.04
N GLU A 66 -3.27 -1.84 13.68
CA GLU A 66 -2.00 -1.56 13.00
C GLU A 66 -1.43 -2.79 12.25
N ASP A 67 -1.50 -3.97 12.84
CA ASP A 67 -1.01 -5.20 12.20
C ASP A 67 -1.93 -5.62 11.03
N VAL A 68 -3.25 -5.42 11.16
CA VAL A 68 -4.21 -5.65 10.06
C VAL A 68 -3.93 -4.69 8.90
N ILE A 69 -3.72 -3.40 9.19
CA ILE A 69 -3.39 -2.36 8.21
C ILE A 69 -2.10 -2.75 7.47
N LEU A 70 -1.08 -3.17 8.21
CA LEU A 70 0.19 -3.63 7.65
C LEU A 70 -0.01 -4.79 6.67
N GLN A 71 -0.73 -5.85 7.07
CA GLN A 71 -0.96 -6.98 6.16
C GLN A 71 -1.83 -6.59 4.97
N ALA A 72 -2.82 -5.72 5.15
CA ALA A 72 -3.68 -5.24 4.07
C ALA A 72 -2.88 -4.45 3.01
N VAL A 73 -2.05 -3.49 3.42
CA VAL A 73 -1.24 -2.71 2.46
C VAL A 73 -0.15 -3.55 1.80
N CYS A 74 0.44 -4.52 2.52
CA CYS A 74 1.38 -5.48 1.92
C CYS A 74 0.68 -6.40 0.91
N THR A 75 -0.55 -6.86 1.22
CA THR A 75 -1.37 -7.66 0.29
C THR A 75 -1.65 -6.88 -0.98
N LEU A 76 -2.09 -5.62 -0.85
CA LEU A 76 -2.31 -4.73 -2.00
C LEU A 76 -1.04 -4.56 -2.85
N GLY A 77 0.12 -4.35 -2.22
CA GLY A 77 1.40 -4.27 -2.92
C GLY A 77 1.74 -5.51 -3.72
N ASN A 78 1.48 -6.69 -3.16
CA ASN A 78 1.64 -7.96 -3.87
C ASN A 78 0.66 -8.09 -5.05
N LEU A 79 -0.62 -7.78 -4.84
CA LEU A 79 -1.65 -7.85 -5.90
C LEU A 79 -1.35 -6.93 -7.08
N PHE A 80 -0.68 -5.78 -6.85
CA PHE A 80 -0.23 -4.88 -7.92
C PHE A 80 0.79 -5.51 -8.88
N ASN A 81 1.47 -6.60 -8.49
CA ASN A 81 2.36 -7.35 -9.39
C ASN A 81 1.60 -8.30 -10.34
N GLY A 82 0.26 -8.33 -10.28
CA GLY A 82 -0.56 -9.12 -11.17
C GLY A 82 -0.64 -8.56 -12.59
N SER A 83 -1.46 -9.20 -13.42
CA SER A 83 -1.71 -8.78 -14.80
C SER A 83 -2.23 -7.35 -14.91
N GLU A 84 -2.13 -6.77 -16.11
CA GLU A 84 -2.67 -5.44 -16.42
C GLU A 84 -4.16 -5.30 -16.10
N SER A 85 -4.92 -6.39 -16.27
CA SER A 85 -6.34 -6.45 -15.92
C SER A 85 -6.56 -6.28 -14.41
N HIS A 86 -5.76 -6.98 -13.59
CA HIS A 86 -5.79 -6.86 -12.13
C HIS A 86 -5.41 -5.46 -11.69
N GLN A 87 -4.33 -4.90 -12.23
CA GLN A 87 -3.93 -3.53 -11.94
C GLN A 87 -5.04 -2.53 -12.26
N ARG A 88 -5.72 -2.68 -13.41
CA ARG A 88 -6.85 -1.83 -13.80
C ARG A 88 -8.02 -1.93 -12.82
N MET A 89 -8.38 -3.13 -12.37
CA MET A 89 -9.42 -3.30 -11.35
C MET A 89 -9.05 -2.64 -10.03
N ILE A 90 -7.80 -2.81 -9.58
CA ILE A 90 -7.31 -2.20 -8.34
C ILE A 90 -7.38 -0.67 -8.44
N VAL A 91 -6.79 -0.07 -9.48
CA VAL A 91 -6.70 1.39 -9.63
C VAL A 91 -8.05 2.07 -9.89
N SER A 92 -9.04 1.33 -10.41
CA SER A 92 -10.42 1.81 -10.57
C SER A 92 -11.21 1.85 -9.25
N HIS A 93 -10.69 1.26 -8.17
CA HIS A 93 -11.42 1.21 -6.90
C HIS A 93 -11.50 2.60 -6.23
N PRO A 94 -12.70 3.15 -5.96
CA PRO A 94 -12.88 4.56 -5.55
C PRO A 94 -12.12 4.96 -4.28
N MET A 95 -11.97 4.04 -3.33
CA MET A 95 -11.35 4.31 -2.03
C MET A 95 -9.84 4.08 -1.99
N LEU A 96 -9.24 3.58 -3.08
CA LEU A 96 -7.84 3.21 -3.13
C LEU A 96 -6.90 4.36 -2.74
N LEU A 97 -7.04 5.52 -3.40
CA LEU A 97 -6.12 6.64 -3.20
C LEU A 97 -6.21 7.24 -1.79
N ASN A 98 -7.43 7.34 -1.24
CA ASN A 98 -7.63 7.82 0.12
C ASN A 98 -7.06 6.83 1.16
N SER A 99 -7.20 5.53 0.91
CA SER A 99 -6.66 4.48 1.78
C SER A 99 -5.13 4.47 1.75
N LEU A 100 -4.54 4.55 0.55
CA LEU A 100 -3.08 4.62 0.40
C LEU A 100 -2.51 5.90 1.01
N ARG A 101 -3.21 7.04 0.89
CA ARG A 101 -2.81 8.27 1.59
C ARG A 101 -2.81 8.07 3.10
N SER A 102 -3.82 7.41 3.66
CA SER A 102 -3.90 7.15 5.10
C SER A 102 -2.71 6.31 5.57
N CYS A 103 -2.37 5.24 4.83
CA CYS A 103 -1.17 4.44 5.11
C CYS A 103 0.13 5.24 4.93
N LEU A 104 0.21 6.10 3.92
CA LEU A 104 1.39 6.93 3.64
C LEU A 104 1.65 7.97 4.76
N ALA A 105 0.58 8.44 5.41
CA ALA A 105 0.63 9.36 6.54
C ALA A 105 0.75 8.65 7.91
N HIS A 106 0.88 7.32 7.94
CA HIS A 106 0.92 6.55 9.18
C HIS A 106 2.22 6.75 9.97
N ASP A 107 2.16 6.66 11.29
CA ASP A 107 3.31 6.88 12.20
C ASP A 107 4.40 5.80 12.07
N LYS A 108 3.98 4.56 11.78
CA LYS A 108 4.87 3.39 11.54
C LYS A 108 5.45 3.36 10.13
N VAL A 109 6.78 3.31 10.04
CA VAL A 109 7.52 3.25 8.76
C VAL A 109 7.21 1.97 7.98
N GLU A 110 6.94 0.87 8.69
CA GLU A 110 6.60 -0.44 8.15
C GLU A 110 5.30 -0.40 7.34
N ILE A 111 4.40 0.53 7.65
CA ILE A 111 3.14 0.77 6.91
C ILE A 111 3.36 1.78 5.77
N ARG A 112 4.15 2.83 6.03
CA ARG A 112 4.44 3.85 5.01
C ARG A 112 5.19 3.27 3.80
N ARG A 113 6.13 2.36 4.03
CA ARG A 113 6.97 1.76 2.98
C ARG A 113 6.18 1.02 1.89
N PRO A 114 5.35 0.02 2.20
CA PRO A 114 4.51 -0.62 1.18
C PRO A 114 3.52 0.36 0.55
N ALA A 115 2.98 1.34 1.31
CA ALA A 115 2.11 2.38 0.73
C ALA A 115 2.83 3.25 -0.31
N ALA A 116 4.05 3.70 -0.01
CA ALA A 116 4.89 4.48 -0.92
C ALA A 116 5.25 3.67 -2.18
N SER A 117 5.53 2.37 -2.01
CA SER A 117 5.79 1.46 -3.13
C SER A 117 4.55 1.31 -4.04
N CYS A 118 3.35 1.10 -3.46
CA CYS A 118 2.10 1.06 -4.22
C CYS A 118 1.86 2.36 -5.00
N ILE A 119 2.05 3.52 -4.37
CA ILE A 119 1.91 4.81 -5.03
C ILE A 119 2.90 4.94 -6.19
N LEU A 120 4.16 4.53 -6.01
CA LEU A 120 5.16 4.54 -7.07
C LEU A 120 4.77 3.64 -8.25
N SER A 121 4.22 2.46 -7.97
CA SER A 121 3.71 1.55 -9.01
C SER A 121 2.54 2.18 -9.78
N ILE A 122 1.59 2.80 -9.08
CA ILE A 122 0.43 3.47 -9.71
C ILE A 122 0.89 4.58 -10.66
N VAL A 123 1.80 5.45 -10.21
CA VAL A 123 2.27 6.57 -11.04
C VAL A 123 3.12 6.11 -12.22
N ARG A 124 3.82 4.97 -12.09
CA ARG A 124 4.57 4.36 -13.21
C ARG A 124 3.64 3.71 -14.22
N SER A 125 2.52 3.13 -13.78
CA SER A 125 1.49 2.52 -14.63
C SER A 125 0.48 3.54 -15.19
N SER A 126 0.91 4.79 -15.43
CA SER A 126 0.08 5.95 -15.80
C SER A 126 -0.86 5.76 -17.00
N SER A 127 -0.63 4.77 -17.87
CA SER A 127 -1.51 4.48 -19.00
C SER A 127 -2.87 3.88 -18.61
N LEU A 128 -3.03 3.46 -17.35
CA LEU A 128 -4.16 2.64 -16.89
C LEU A 128 -4.80 3.13 -15.59
N GLY A 129 -4.19 4.11 -14.95
CA GLY A 129 -4.46 4.50 -13.57
C GLY A 129 -5.26 5.79 -13.41
N PRO A 130 -5.49 6.20 -12.15
CA PRO A 130 -6.07 7.49 -11.81
C PRO A 130 -5.30 8.63 -12.49
N SER A 131 -6.05 9.64 -12.91
CA SER A 131 -5.46 10.83 -13.49
C SER A 131 -4.59 11.54 -12.46
N ARG A 132 -3.65 12.36 -12.95
CA ARG A 132 -2.85 13.23 -12.06
C ARG A 132 -3.74 14.09 -11.17
N SER A 133 -4.88 14.57 -11.67
CA SER A 133 -5.85 15.32 -10.88
C SER A 133 -6.39 14.50 -9.72
N ASP A 134 -6.76 13.23 -9.93
CA ASP A 134 -7.28 12.37 -8.87
C ASP A 134 -6.24 12.16 -7.76
N ILE A 135 -4.96 11.97 -8.14
CA ILE A 135 -3.85 11.82 -7.19
C ILE A 135 -3.62 13.10 -6.37
N VAL A 136 -3.78 14.27 -7.01
CA VAL A 136 -3.67 15.56 -6.34
C VAL A 136 -4.86 15.80 -5.41
N GLU A 137 -6.08 15.53 -5.87
CA GLU A 137 -7.32 15.69 -5.09
C GLU A 137 -7.37 14.77 -3.88
N ALA A 138 -6.87 13.54 -4.02
CA ALA A 138 -6.68 12.63 -2.90
C ALA A 138 -5.67 13.17 -1.87
N GLY A 139 -4.84 14.16 -2.21
CA GLY A 139 -3.82 14.75 -1.32
C GLY A 139 -2.54 13.91 -1.17
N ILE A 140 -2.28 13.01 -2.12
CA ILE A 140 -1.08 12.17 -2.10
C ILE A 140 0.17 13.03 -2.34
N VAL A 141 0.10 13.99 -3.27
CA VAL A 141 1.25 14.85 -3.62
C VAL A 141 1.76 15.67 -2.42
N SER A 142 0.85 16.26 -1.64
CA SER A 142 1.24 17.01 -0.44
C SER A 142 1.85 16.10 0.63
N THR A 143 1.29 14.90 0.81
CA THR A 143 1.80 13.90 1.75
C THR A 143 3.22 13.43 1.36
N LEU A 144 3.47 13.14 0.08
CA LEU A 144 4.80 12.77 -0.42
C LEU A 144 5.85 13.88 -0.22
N ARG A 145 5.47 15.15 -0.44
CA ARG A 145 6.37 16.30 -0.20
C ARG A 145 6.75 16.40 1.26
N HIS A 146 5.76 16.25 2.16
CA HIS A 146 5.99 16.29 3.59
C HIS A 146 7.00 15.23 4.06
N ILE A 147 6.87 13.99 3.57
CA ILE A 147 7.83 12.90 3.82
C ILE A 147 9.25 13.28 3.39
N CYS A 148 9.39 13.91 2.22
CA CYS A 148 10.67 14.33 1.69
C CYS A 148 11.31 15.48 2.48
N GLU A 149 10.50 16.38 3.03
CA GLU A 149 10.95 17.54 3.83
C GLU A 149 11.43 17.12 5.22
N TRP A 150 10.69 16.25 5.91
CA TRP A 150 11.01 15.84 7.28
C TRP A 150 12.33 15.08 7.39
N SER A 151 12.68 14.30 6.38
CA SER A 151 13.93 13.55 6.37
C SER A 151 15.17 14.42 6.10
N GLY A 152 14.98 15.69 5.70
CA GLY A 152 16.06 16.68 5.60
C GLY A 152 16.47 17.29 6.94
N ALA A 153 15.61 17.21 7.98
CA ALA A 153 15.82 17.89 9.25
C ALA A 153 16.54 17.03 10.32
N VAL A 154 16.57 15.70 10.17
CA VAL A 154 17.08 14.76 11.21
C VAL A 154 18.55 14.37 10.98
N ALA A 155 19.30 15.15 10.20
CA ALA A 155 20.71 14.86 9.96
C ALA A 155 21.58 15.15 11.20
N VAL A 156 22.03 14.04 11.82
CA VAL A 156 23.28 13.85 12.59
C VAL A 156 23.27 14.21 14.08
N SER A 157 22.95 13.24 14.94
CA SER A 157 23.58 13.12 16.26
C SER A 157 24.56 11.93 16.26
N PRO A 158 25.88 12.18 16.34
CA PRO A 158 26.88 11.12 16.24
C PRO A 158 27.08 10.47 17.61
N GLY A 159 26.23 9.51 17.99
CA GLY A 159 26.40 8.87 19.30
C GLY A 159 25.36 7.85 19.71
N GLY A 160 25.05 6.85 18.88
CA GLY A 160 24.16 5.76 19.29
C GLY A 160 24.40 4.48 18.50
N ARG A 161 25.25 3.60 19.00
CA ARG A 161 25.41 2.24 18.46
C ARG A 161 24.22 1.38 18.93
N SER A 162 23.18 1.26 18.11
CA SER A 162 22.14 0.25 18.30
C SER A 162 21.67 -0.26 16.94
N SER A 163 21.76 -1.57 16.69
CA SER A 163 21.41 -2.19 15.41
C SER A 163 19.96 -1.96 14.99
N THR A 164 19.04 -1.85 15.96
CA THR A 164 17.63 -1.49 15.71
C THR A 164 17.48 -0.07 15.16
N HIS A 165 18.32 0.86 15.64
CA HIS A 165 18.29 2.24 15.18
C HIS A 165 18.82 2.38 13.74
N HIS A 166 19.69 1.46 13.29
CA HIS A 166 20.17 1.45 11.91
C HIS A 166 19.08 0.99 10.93
N ALA A 167 18.35 -0.08 11.26
CA ALA A 167 17.26 -0.58 10.43
C ALA A 167 16.14 0.45 10.25
N VAL A 168 15.73 1.13 11.34
CA VAL A 168 14.72 2.21 11.28
C VAL A 168 15.19 3.37 10.39
N ILE A 169 16.48 3.76 10.47
CA ILE A 169 17.04 4.80 9.59
C ILE A 169 17.03 4.35 8.12
N GLU A 170 17.33 3.08 7.84
CA GLU A 170 17.31 2.54 6.47
C GLU A 170 15.89 2.49 5.88
N ASP A 171 14.91 2.03 6.66
CA ASP A 171 13.52 2.01 6.24
C ASP A 171 12.97 3.43 5.98
N ASP A 172 13.26 4.39 6.86
CA ASP A 172 12.85 5.79 6.64
C ASP A 172 13.48 6.38 5.38
N LYS A 173 14.76 6.07 5.12
CA LYS A 173 15.43 6.48 3.89
C LYS A 173 14.76 5.86 2.65
N GLU A 174 14.40 4.58 2.71
CA GLU A 174 13.72 3.90 1.61
C GLU A 174 12.36 4.54 1.30
N VAL A 175 11.56 4.87 2.34
CA VAL A 175 10.28 5.58 2.16
C VAL A 175 10.49 6.91 1.45
N VAL A 176 11.52 7.67 1.82
CA VAL A 176 11.86 8.95 1.20
C VAL A 176 12.28 8.77 -0.26
N ASP A 177 13.10 7.78 -0.55
CA ASP A 177 13.58 7.51 -1.90
C ASP A 177 12.42 7.06 -2.82
N LEU A 178 11.48 6.26 -2.31
CA LEU A 178 10.23 5.92 -3.01
C LEU A 178 9.37 7.18 -3.25
N ALA A 179 9.22 8.03 -2.24
CA ALA A 179 8.41 9.24 -2.34
C ALA A 179 8.97 10.24 -3.37
N ARG A 180 10.30 10.42 -3.40
CA ARG A 180 10.98 11.27 -4.40
C ARG A 180 10.80 10.73 -5.81
N GLN A 181 10.95 9.42 -6.01
CA GLN A 181 10.70 8.79 -7.31
C GLN A 181 9.26 8.99 -7.76
N ALA A 182 8.28 8.85 -6.85
CA ALA A 182 6.88 9.04 -7.19
C ALA A 182 6.58 10.50 -7.61
N LEU A 183 7.12 11.48 -6.87
CA LEU A 183 7.01 12.90 -7.22
C LEU A 183 7.64 13.21 -8.59
N GLN A 184 8.84 12.67 -8.85
CA GLN A 184 9.51 12.83 -10.16
C GLN A 184 8.66 12.26 -11.29
N CYS A 185 8.10 11.05 -11.14
CA CYS A 185 7.21 10.45 -12.14
C CYS A 185 6.00 11.36 -12.41
N LEU A 186 5.36 11.86 -11.36
CA LEU A 186 4.22 12.76 -11.49
C LEU A 186 4.59 14.04 -12.24
N GLU A 187 5.73 14.66 -11.92
CA GLU A 187 6.24 15.87 -12.59
C GLU A 187 6.52 15.65 -14.08
N HIS A 188 7.17 14.55 -14.45
CA HIS A 188 7.50 14.24 -15.85
C HIS A 188 6.28 13.92 -16.71
N VAL A 189 5.24 13.29 -16.15
CA VAL A 189 3.95 13.10 -16.84
C VAL A 189 3.29 14.45 -17.19
N GLY A 190 3.51 15.49 -16.36
CA GLY A 190 3.04 16.84 -16.66
C GLY A 190 3.74 17.50 -17.86
N SER A 191 5.01 17.18 -18.10
CA SER A 191 5.81 17.76 -19.19
C SER A 191 5.51 17.15 -20.56
N LEU A 192 5.06 15.89 -20.61
CA LEU A 192 4.72 15.19 -21.86
C LEU A 192 3.32 15.53 -22.39
N ASN A 193 2.43 16.11 -21.57
CA ASN A 193 1.08 16.51 -21.97
C ASN A 193 0.97 17.97 -22.46
N ILE A 194 2.10 18.66 -22.67
CA ILE A 194 2.17 20.07 -23.14
C ILE A 194 2.77 20.18 -24.56
N LEU A 195 2.94 19.07 -25.27
CA LEU A 195 3.36 19.02 -26.68
C LEU A 195 2.32 18.26 -27.52
#